data_AF-A0A3B9VF31-F1
#
_entry.id   AF-A0A3B9VF31-F1
#
_cell.length_a   1.000
_cell.length_b   1.000
_cell.length_c   1.000
_cell.angle_alpha   90.00
_cell.angle_beta   90.00
_cell.angle_gamma   90.00
#
_symmetry.space_group_name_H-M   'P 1'
#
loop_
_entity.id
_entity.type
_entity.pdbx_description
1 polymer ?
#
loop_
_entity_poly.entity_id
_entity_poly.type
_entity_poly.pdbx_seq_one_letter_code
_entity_poly.pdbx_strand_id
1 'polypeptide(L)'
;MELRAKKFTSDAILPEYKTAGAAGADLCANETVTAKAGEATLVKLGIGFDIPDNHMMVLSLRSSTPRKKGLFIPNGIGIIDSDYKGEFMLLVSPLGSEDIIIEKGERIAQTILVPCKHFHSAETEISSIIEVEDLEVSERGEGGFGSTGK
;
A
#
# COMPACT_ATOMS: atom_id res chain seq x y z
N MET A 1 18.42 -9.56 -10.60
CA MET A 1 18.36 -9.04 -9.22
C MET A 1 17.22 -9.75 -8.53
N GLU A 2 17.42 -10.25 -7.31
CA GLU A 2 16.38 -10.91 -6.53
C GLU A 2 15.87 -9.95 -5.45
N LEU A 3 14.56 -9.86 -5.26
CA LEU A 3 13.96 -9.14 -4.14
C LEU A 3 13.96 -10.05 -2.91
N ARG A 4 14.65 -9.64 -1.84
CA ARG A 4 14.76 -10.44 -0.62
C ARG A 4 13.54 -10.18 0.27
N ALA A 5 12.93 -11.25 0.76
CA ALA A 5 11.82 -11.19 1.70
C ALA A 5 12.18 -11.88 3.02
N LYS A 6 11.69 -11.34 4.13
CA LYS A 6 11.77 -11.95 5.46
C LYS A 6 10.38 -12.42 5.88
N LYS A 7 10.30 -13.66 6.35
CA LYS A 7 9.15 -14.16 7.10
C LYS A 7 9.35 -13.86 8.59
N PHE A 8 8.38 -13.21 9.24
CA PHE A 8 8.41 -12.93 10.67
C PHE A 8 7.87 -14.09 11.52
N THR A 9 7.13 -15.01 10.90
CA THR A 9 6.74 -16.29 11.47
C THR A 9 7.06 -17.43 10.50
N SER A 10 7.30 -18.64 11.02
CA SER A 10 7.64 -19.80 10.20
C SER A 10 6.54 -20.18 9.20
N ASP A 11 5.30 -19.83 9.50
CA ASP A 11 4.10 -20.15 8.73
C ASP A 11 3.58 -19.00 7.86
N ALA A 12 4.25 -17.83 7.85
CA ALA A 12 3.90 -16.75 6.94
C ALA A 12 3.98 -17.21 5.46
N ILE A 13 3.09 -16.71 4.62
CA ILE A 13 3.03 -17.11 3.21
C ILE A 13 3.77 -16.07 2.38
N LEU A 14 4.77 -16.50 1.60
CA LEU A 14 5.43 -15.60 0.66
C LEU A 14 4.44 -15.22 -0.46
N PRO A 15 4.42 -13.94 -0.86
CA PRO A 15 3.50 -13.49 -1.90
C PRO A 15 3.96 -13.97 -3.27
N GLU A 16 2.99 -14.20 -4.15
CA GLU A 16 3.22 -14.72 -5.49
C GLU A 16 2.40 -13.96 -6.51
N TYR A 17 2.99 -13.71 -7.67
CA TYR A 17 2.26 -13.32 -8.87
C TYR A 17 1.48 -14.53 -9.40
N LYS A 18 0.15 -14.40 -9.54
CA LYS A 18 -0.71 -15.52 -9.95
C LYS A 18 -0.83 -15.68 -11.46
N THR A 19 -0.43 -14.69 -12.24
CA THR A 19 -0.37 -14.74 -13.70
C THR A 19 0.84 -13.95 -14.20
N ALA A 20 1.27 -14.20 -15.43
CA ALA A 20 2.41 -13.50 -16.03
C ALA A 20 2.18 -11.98 -16.20
N GLY A 21 0.91 -11.54 -16.26
CA GLY A 21 0.55 -10.13 -16.41
C GLY A 21 0.10 -9.45 -15.11
N ALA A 22 0.23 -10.12 -13.96
CA ALA A 22 -0.19 -9.55 -12.68
C ALA A 22 0.73 -8.38 -12.28
N ALA A 23 0.14 -7.23 -11.97
CA ALA A 23 0.88 -6.06 -11.50
C ALA A 23 1.34 -6.21 -10.04
N GLY A 24 0.56 -6.90 -9.22
CA GLY A 24 0.84 -7.10 -7.80
C GLY A 24 0.88 -8.57 -7.40
N ALA A 25 1.59 -8.83 -6.31
CA ALA A 25 1.65 -10.14 -5.67
C ALA A 25 0.67 -10.19 -4.48
N ASP A 26 -0.13 -11.26 -4.40
CA ASP A 26 -1.16 -11.42 -3.36
C ASP A 26 -0.52 -11.59 -1.97
N LEU A 27 -1.08 -10.90 -0.97
CA LEU A 27 -0.67 -10.97 0.44
C LEU A 27 -1.75 -11.61 1.30
N CYS A 28 -1.32 -12.48 2.21
CA CYS A 28 -2.19 -13.19 3.12
C CYS A 28 -2.16 -12.58 4.53
N ALA A 29 -3.29 -12.62 5.24
CA ALA A 29 -3.31 -12.40 6.67
C ALA A 29 -2.47 -13.47 7.37
N ASN A 30 -1.63 -13.07 8.33
CA ASN A 30 -0.79 -13.99 9.10
C ASN A 30 -1.40 -14.38 10.46
N GLU A 31 -2.59 -13.87 10.74
CA GLU A 31 -3.37 -14.13 11.95
C GLU A 31 -4.86 -14.15 11.63
N THR A 32 -5.64 -14.86 12.45
CA THR A 32 -7.10 -14.70 12.46
C THR A 32 -7.43 -13.52 13.35
N VAL A 33 -8.13 -12.53 12.79
CA VAL A 33 -8.47 -11.27 13.49
C VAL A 33 -9.87 -10.82 13.14
N THR A 34 -10.57 -10.26 14.11
CA THR A 34 -11.89 -9.65 13.92
C THR A 34 -11.71 -8.16 13.65
N ALA A 35 -12.03 -7.73 12.43
CA ALA A 35 -12.17 -6.33 12.10
C ALA A 35 -13.49 -5.79 12.66
N LYS A 36 -13.38 -4.88 13.63
CA LYS A 36 -14.54 -4.34 14.36
C LYS A 36 -15.26 -3.25 13.56
N ALA A 37 -16.59 -3.32 13.52
CA ALA A 37 -17.37 -2.31 12.83
C ALA A 37 -17.14 -0.92 13.45
N GLY A 38 -16.93 0.10 12.60
CA GLY A 38 -16.65 1.47 13.04
C GLY A 38 -15.21 1.71 13.52
N GLU A 39 -14.33 0.71 13.49
CA GLU A 39 -12.94 0.83 13.93
C GLU A 39 -11.96 0.37 12.84
N ALA A 40 -10.78 0.99 12.84
CA ALA A 40 -9.68 0.54 12.01
C ALA A 40 -8.91 -0.57 12.75
N THR A 41 -8.82 -1.74 12.13
CA THR A 41 -8.12 -2.92 12.66
C THR A 41 -6.83 -3.14 11.87
N LEU A 42 -5.73 -3.34 12.58
CA LEU A 42 -4.44 -3.62 11.99
C LEU A 42 -4.26 -5.13 11.84
N VAL A 43 -3.95 -5.60 10.63
CA VAL A 43 -3.77 -7.01 10.30
C VAL A 43 -2.32 -7.27 9.92
N LYS A 44 -1.63 -8.16 10.64
CA LYS A 44 -0.26 -8.57 10.30
C LYS A 44 -0.23 -9.46 9.07
N LEU A 45 0.73 -9.24 8.18
CA LEU A 45 0.90 -10.01 6.95
C LEU A 45 2.07 -11.00 7.00
N GLY A 46 2.86 -11.02 8.08
CA GLY A 46 3.89 -12.03 8.30
C GLY A 46 5.17 -11.83 7.49
N ILE A 47 5.24 -10.81 6.64
CA ILE A 47 6.33 -10.62 5.70
C ILE A 47 6.88 -9.19 5.72
N GLY A 48 8.15 -9.04 5.35
CA GLY A 48 8.78 -7.77 5.02
C GLY A 48 9.81 -7.96 3.92
N PHE A 49 10.35 -6.88 3.38
CA PHE A 49 11.22 -6.92 2.21
C PHE A 49 12.45 -6.02 2.36
N ASP A 50 13.55 -6.43 1.75
CA ASP A 50 14.63 -5.50 1.40
C ASP A 50 14.22 -4.76 0.11
N ILE A 51 13.39 -3.73 0.26
CA ILE A 51 12.98 -2.87 -0.86
C ILE A 51 14.21 -2.12 -1.38
N PRO A 52 14.47 -2.13 -2.71
CA PRO A 52 15.60 -1.39 -3.28
C PRO A 52 15.46 0.12 -3.10
N ASP A 53 16.59 0.83 -3.06
CA ASP A 53 16.60 2.29 -3.10
C ASP A 53 15.87 2.82 -4.35
N ASN A 54 15.30 4.02 -4.23
CA ASN A 54 14.45 4.64 -5.26
C ASN A 54 13.25 3.78 -5.68
N HIS A 55 12.78 2.91 -4.78
CA HIS A 55 11.52 2.19 -4.92
C HIS A 55 10.72 2.27 -3.63
N MET A 56 9.41 2.14 -3.77
CA MET A 56 8.47 1.93 -2.68
C MET A 56 7.66 0.68 -2.98
N MET A 57 7.13 0.05 -1.94
CA MET A 57 6.07 -0.94 -2.10
C MET A 57 4.73 -0.27 -1.83
N VAL A 58 3.80 -0.38 -2.78
CA VAL A 58 2.41 -0.02 -2.56
C VAL A 58 1.69 -1.22 -1.97
N LEU A 59 1.03 -1.04 -0.84
CA LEU A 59 0.15 -2.02 -0.21
C LEU A 59 -1.31 -1.59 -0.44
N SER A 60 -2.11 -2.46 -1.05
CA SER A 60 -3.52 -2.18 -1.32
C SER A 60 -4.38 -3.42 -1.14
N LEU A 61 -5.69 -3.23 -1.05
CA LEU A 61 -6.62 -4.36 -1.09
C LEU A 61 -6.62 -5.01 -2.48
N ARG A 62 -6.96 -6.30 -2.50
CA ARG A 62 -7.35 -6.94 -3.76
C ARG A 62 -8.66 -6.30 -4.22
N SER A 63 -8.84 -6.16 -5.53
CA SER A 63 -10.05 -5.53 -6.09
C SER A 63 -11.35 -6.20 -5.64
N SER A 64 -11.30 -7.50 -5.36
CA SER A 64 -12.45 -8.25 -4.85
C SER A 64 -12.71 -8.06 -3.35
N THR A 65 -11.73 -7.65 -2.55
CA THR A 65 -11.82 -7.64 -1.09
C THR A 65 -12.96 -6.74 -0.58
N PRO A 66 -13.14 -5.49 -1.06
CA PRO A 66 -14.28 -4.67 -0.66
C PRO A 66 -15.63 -5.32 -0.93
N ARG A 67 -15.81 -5.93 -2.12
CA ARG A 67 -17.08 -6.55 -2.49
C ARG A 67 -17.34 -7.88 -1.81
N LYS A 68 -16.33 -8.73 -1.67
CA LYS A 68 -16.48 -10.10 -1.15
C LYS A 68 -16.47 -10.17 0.37
N LYS A 69 -15.71 -9.27 1.01
CA LYS A 69 -15.55 -9.24 2.46
C LYS A 69 -16.22 -8.06 3.12
N GLY A 70 -16.51 -6.99 2.40
CA GLY A 70 -16.99 -5.76 3.02
C GLY A 70 -15.87 -4.99 3.73
N LEU A 71 -14.61 -5.14 3.33
CA LEU A 71 -13.47 -4.44 3.94
C LEU A 71 -12.95 -3.33 3.03
N PHE A 72 -12.61 -2.18 3.61
CA PHE A 72 -11.84 -1.13 2.94
C PHE A 72 -10.58 -0.78 3.75
N ILE A 73 -9.65 -0.07 3.11
CA ILE A 73 -8.40 0.40 3.71
C ILE A 73 -8.52 1.90 4.03
N PRO A 74 -8.58 2.32 5.30
CA PRO A 74 -8.86 3.71 5.68
C PRO A 74 -7.82 4.73 5.16
N ASN A 75 -6.56 4.31 5.02
CA ASN A 75 -5.48 5.14 4.47
C ASN A 75 -5.40 5.13 2.92
N GLY A 76 -6.35 4.48 2.23
CA GLY A 76 -6.42 4.38 0.77
C GLY A 76 -5.40 3.41 0.17
N ILE A 77 -4.10 3.72 0.32
CA ILE A 77 -2.98 2.81 0.01
C ILE A 77 -1.93 2.91 1.12
N GLY A 78 -1.23 1.82 1.39
CA GLY A 78 0.00 1.86 2.18
C GLY A 78 1.18 2.18 1.28
N ILE A 79 1.95 3.21 1.60
CA ILE A 79 3.27 3.45 1.01
C ILE A 79 4.27 2.85 1.99
N ILE A 80 5.07 1.89 1.53
CA ILE A 80 6.12 1.27 2.34
C ILE A 80 7.47 1.71 1.79
N ASP A 81 8.20 2.44 2.63
CA ASP A 81 9.49 3.05 2.32
C ASP A 81 10.60 2.01 2.17
N SER A 82 11.64 2.35 1.40
CA SER A 82 12.76 1.44 1.11
C SER A 82 13.57 1.05 2.35
N ASP A 83 13.63 1.95 3.33
CA ASP A 83 14.33 1.76 4.61
C ASP A 83 13.46 1.09 5.69
N TYR A 84 12.17 0.86 5.43
CA TYR A 84 11.32 0.09 6.33
C TYR A 84 11.69 -1.40 6.30
N LYS A 85 12.23 -1.89 7.42
CA LYS A 85 12.62 -3.31 7.60
C LYS A 85 11.69 -4.10 8.51
N GLY A 86 10.52 -3.53 8.82
CA GLY A 86 9.51 -4.15 9.67
C GLY A 86 8.58 -5.11 8.91
N GLU A 87 7.66 -5.70 9.66
CA GLU A 87 6.57 -6.51 9.12
C GLU A 87 5.53 -5.63 8.43
N PHE A 88 5.04 -6.05 7.26
CA PHE A 88 3.95 -5.37 6.58
C PHE A 88 2.66 -5.58 7.36
N MET A 89 1.95 -4.48 7.60
CA MET A 89 0.67 -4.48 8.30
C MET A 89 -0.37 -3.76 7.44
N LEU A 90 -1.56 -4.35 7.34
CA LEU A 90 -2.67 -3.81 6.58
C LEU A 90 -3.70 -3.22 7.54
N LEU A 91 -3.99 -1.94 7.40
CA LEU A 91 -5.11 -1.33 8.11
C LEU A 91 -6.40 -1.59 7.33
N VAL A 92 -7.41 -2.15 8.00
CA VAL A 92 -8.71 -2.43 7.39
C VAL A 92 -9.84 -1.97 8.30
N SER A 93 -10.99 -1.63 7.71
CA SER A 93 -12.23 -1.38 8.42
C SER A 93 -13.38 -2.06 7.68
N PRO A 94 -14.39 -2.59 8.38
CA PRO A 94 -15.66 -2.95 7.77
C PRO A 94 -16.33 -1.74 7.11
N LEU A 95 -16.95 -1.96 5.94
CA LEU A 95 -17.79 -1.00 5.23
C LEU A 95 -19.19 -0.87 5.86
N GLY A 96 -19.64 -1.92 6.55
CA GLY A 96 -20.94 -1.99 7.20
C GLY A 96 -20.87 -1.89 8.73
N SER A 97 -21.99 -2.19 9.37
CA SER A 97 -22.14 -2.19 10.84
C SER A 97 -21.77 -3.52 11.51
N GLU A 98 -21.38 -4.52 10.73
CA GLU A 98 -21.07 -5.86 11.23
C GLU A 98 -19.57 -6.09 11.33
N ASP A 99 -19.15 -6.80 12.37
CA ASP A 99 -17.79 -7.29 12.52
C ASP A 99 -17.45 -8.29 11.40
N ILE A 100 -16.21 -8.25 10.91
CA ILE A 100 -15.73 -9.16 9.86
C ILE A 100 -14.56 -9.97 10.39
N ILE A 101 -14.67 -11.30 10.32
CA ILE A 101 -13.56 -12.19 10.62
C ILE A 101 -12.68 -12.35 9.37
N ILE A 102 -11.40 -12.08 9.56
CA ILE A 102 -10.33 -12.31 8.59
C ILE A 102 -9.58 -13.53 9.08
N GLU A 103 -9.58 -14.60 8.29
CA GLU A 103 -8.91 -15.84 8.68
C GLU A 103 -7.43 -15.82 8.31
N LYS A 104 -6.60 -16.45 9.14
CA LYS A 104 -5.19 -16.67 8.79
C LYS A 104 -5.07 -17.39 7.45
N GLY A 105 -4.14 -16.92 6.62
CA GLY A 105 -3.90 -17.44 5.28
C GLY A 105 -4.83 -16.86 4.21
N GLU A 106 -5.81 -16.04 4.59
CA GLU A 106 -6.71 -15.42 3.63
C GLU A 106 -6.02 -14.31 2.83
N ARG A 107 -6.17 -14.35 1.50
CA ARG A 107 -5.66 -13.32 0.59
C ARG A 107 -6.56 -12.10 0.59
N ILE A 108 -6.18 -11.08 1.34
CA ILE A 108 -6.96 -9.83 1.50
C ILE A 108 -6.33 -8.62 0.82
N ALA A 109 -5.00 -8.65 0.63
CA ALA A 109 -4.22 -7.55 0.08
C ALA A 109 -3.32 -8.01 -1.05
N GLN A 110 -2.66 -7.04 -1.69
CA GLN A 110 -1.64 -7.23 -2.70
C GLN A 110 -0.60 -6.12 -2.57
N THR A 111 0.61 -6.39 -3.05
CA THR A 111 1.66 -5.36 -3.13
C THR A 111 2.24 -5.21 -4.52
N ILE A 112 2.61 -3.99 -4.86
CA ILE A 112 3.22 -3.60 -6.14
C ILE A 112 4.51 -2.85 -5.82
N LEU A 113 5.62 -3.29 -6.39
CA LEU A 113 6.88 -2.56 -6.35
C LEU A 113 6.81 -1.42 -7.37
N VAL A 114 7.00 -0.19 -6.93
CA VAL A 114 6.89 1.01 -7.77
C VAL A 114 8.20 1.80 -7.69
N PRO A 115 8.85 2.11 -8.82
CA PRO A 115 9.96 3.06 -8.84
C PRO A 115 9.48 4.43 -8.34
N CYS A 116 10.22 5.02 -7.40
CA CYS A 116 9.96 6.35 -6.88
C CYS A 116 11.24 7.16 -6.79
N LYS A 117 11.19 8.40 -7.30
CA LYS A 117 12.32 9.33 -7.24
C LYS A 117 12.25 10.07 -5.90
N HIS A 118 13.25 9.91 -5.04
CA HIS A 118 13.41 10.85 -3.93
C HIS A 118 13.93 12.15 -4.52
N PHE A 119 13.31 13.29 -4.21
CA PHE A 119 13.71 14.57 -4.80
C PHE A 119 15.19 14.91 -4.56
N HIS A 120 15.79 14.44 -3.47
CA HIS A 120 17.20 14.65 -3.11
C HIS A 120 18.20 13.67 -3.76
N SER A 121 17.78 12.48 -4.22
CA SER A 121 18.68 11.44 -4.77
C SER A 121 18.37 11.02 -6.19
N ALA A 122 17.21 11.42 -6.71
CA ALA A 122 16.95 11.35 -8.12
C ALA A 122 17.89 12.32 -8.84
N GLU A 123 18.24 12.01 -10.08
CA GLU A 123 19.01 12.84 -11.03
C GLU A 123 18.30 14.16 -11.39
N THR A 124 17.61 14.76 -10.42
CA THR A 124 16.83 15.99 -10.46
C THR A 124 17.60 16.98 -9.60
N GLU A 125 17.79 18.22 -10.06
CA GLU A 125 18.54 19.26 -9.35
C GLU A 125 17.78 19.85 -8.14
N ILE A 126 16.98 19.04 -7.44
CA ILE A 126 16.18 19.48 -6.30
C ILE A 126 16.94 19.18 -5.01
N SER A 127 17.60 20.20 -4.46
CA SER A 127 18.42 20.08 -3.26
C SER A 127 17.68 20.37 -1.96
N SER A 128 16.58 21.11 -2.03
CA SER A 128 15.76 21.49 -0.87
C SER A 128 14.38 21.99 -1.30
N ILE A 129 13.44 22.01 -0.36
CA ILE A 129 12.15 22.70 -0.50
C ILE A 129 12.36 24.12 0.05
N ILE A 130 12.11 25.14 -0.79
CA ILE A 130 12.18 26.55 -0.40
C ILE A 130 10.79 27.19 -0.48
N GLU A 131 10.55 28.19 0.37
CA GLU A 131 9.38 29.05 0.29
C GLU A 131 9.60 30.14 -0.78
N VAL A 132 8.56 30.47 -1.54
CA VAL A 132 8.56 31.53 -2.56
C VAL A 132 7.30 32.38 -2.41
N GLU A 133 7.36 33.66 -2.79
CA GLU A 133 6.20 34.57 -2.73
C GLU A 133 5.12 34.19 -3.75
N ASP A 134 5.52 33.82 -4.98
CA ASP A 134 4.62 33.45 -6.07
C ASP A 134 5.11 32.18 -6.80
N LEU A 135 4.17 31.34 -7.23
CA LEU A 135 4.43 30.21 -8.13
C LEU A 135 4.44 30.66 -9.59
N GLU A 136 5.10 29.88 -10.45
CA GLU A 136 5.06 30.11 -11.90
C GLU A 136 3.63 29.97 -12.45
N VAL A 137 3.27 30.86 -13.37
CA VAL A 137 1.96 30.84 -14.03
C VAL A 137 1.89 29.67 -15.01
N SER A 138 0.82 28.90 -14.95
CA SER A 138 0.52 27.83 -15.91
C SER A 138 -0.85 28.01 -16.56
N GLU A 139 -1.07 27.39 -17.71
CA GLU A 139 -2.37 27.41 -18.41
C GLU A 139 -3.53 26.90 -17.52
N ARG A 140 -3.26 25.93 -16.65
CA ARG A 140 -4.25 25.40 -15.71
C ARG A 140 -4.52 26.34 -14.53
N GLY A 141 -3.52 27.13 -14.11
CA GLY A 141 -3.59 27.99 -12.93
C GLY A 141 -4.10 27.23 -11.70
N GLU A 142 -5.05 27.84 -10.98
CA GLU A 142 -5.66 27.30 -9.75
C GLU A 142 -6.83 26.31 -10.01
N GLY A 143 -7.08 25.92 -11.27
CA GLY A 143 -8.21 25.06 -11.63
C GLY A 143 -8.11 23.62 -11.09
N GLY A 144 -8.96 23.27 -10.13
CA GLY A 144 -9.08 21.92 -9.53
C GLY A 144 -10.52 21.38 -9.49
N PHE A 145 -10.70 20.17 -8.95
CA PHE A 145 -12.03 19.58 -8.63
C PHE A 145 -13.07 19.62 -9.77
N GLY A 146 -12.67 19.18 -10.96
CA GLY A 146 -13.59 19.15 -12.11
C GLY A 146 -13.70 20.48 -12.87
N SER A 147 -12.78 21.42 -12.67
CA SER A 147 -12.72 22.71 -13.37
C SER A 147 -12.72 22.62 -14.90
N THR A 148 -12.37 21.47 -15.48
CA THR A 148 -12.39 21.21 -16.93
C THR A 148 -13.69 20.55 -17.41
N GLY A 149 -14.65 20.28 -16.51
CA GLY A 149 -15.90 19.58 -16.80
C GLY A 149 -17.14 20.45 -16.56
N LYS A 150 -18.04 20.48 -17.55
CA LYS A 150 -19.46 20.78 -17.36
C LYS A 150 -20.20 19.49 -17.03
#